data_AF-A0A497I2A7-F1
#
_entry.id   AF-A0A497I2A7-F1
#
_cell.length_a   1.000
_cell.length_b   1.000
_cell.length_c   1.000
_cell.angle_alpha   90.00
_cell.angle_beta   90.00
_cell.angle_gamma   90.00
#
_symmetry.space_group_name_H-M   'P 1'
#
loop_
_entity.id
_entity.type
_entity.pdbx_description
1 polymer ?
#
loop_
_entity_poly.entity_id
_entity_poly.type
_entity_poly.pdbx_seq_one_letter_code
_entity_poly.pdbx_strand_id
1 'polypeptide(L)'
;MGKVIKMPSDREKESWTIDQITKSEFFHQKLHEWGLLEIAYELESIKGEEFKWDLNELNISQKAWDKVIHRGIKPVRVFSHPEVLKGNPKRVSYYRMLAMVSQKSMSKVGLPVHDYEDGRKSFDDDMAVEISKHLNRIISILIEHDEDIDAREFDLWRGMAAGSQAQGSWQNTKGDRAEVVIKELIERRVRERRLVIKETTHGRSKKKLELKDGRILVMGSEPDIGIYKNNAIQIAVEIKGGIDPAGVLERFGAALKSLRRAKQENSKSITILIMQAVSLT
;
A
#
# COMPACT_ATOMS: atom_id res chain seq x y z
N MET A 1 -20.52 37.89 1.46
CA MET A 1 -19.23 37.90 2.18
C MET A 1 -18.21 37.15 1.34
N GLY A 2 -17.25 37.86 0.74
CA GLY A 2 -16.21 37.25 -0.08
C GLY A 2 -15.25 36.44 0.79
N LYS A 3 -14.97 35.20 0.38
CA LYS A 3 -13.99 34.33 1.04
C LYS A 3 -12.62 34.99 0.85
N VAL A 4 -12.05 35.56 1.90
CA VAL A 4 -10.67 36.05 1.88
C VAL A 4 -9.76 34.83 1.73
N ILE A 5 -9.22 34.61 0.54
CA ILE A 5 -8.24 33.55 0.29
C ILE A 5 -6.93 34.04 0.90
N LYS A 6 -6.60 33.53 2.09
CA LYS A 6 -5.31 33.80 2.73
C LYS A 6 -4.21 33.15 1.88
N MET A 7 -3.34 33.97 1.29
CA MET A 7 -2.21 33.47 0.51
C MET A 7 -1.23 32.73 1.44
N PRO A 8 -0.64 31.61 1.00
CA PRO A 8 0.37 30.91 1.79
C PRO A 8 1.60 31.78 2.01
N SER A 9 2.17 31.72 3.21
CA SER A 9 3.47 32.30 3.54
C SER A 9 4.58 31.62 2.73
N ASP A 10 5.73 32.28 2.57
CA ASP A 10 6.83 31.72 1.78
C ASP A 10 7.40 30.42 2.38
N ARG A 11 7.36 30.28 3.71
CA ARG A 11 7.69 29.01 4.40
C ARG A 11 6.69 27.90 4.08
N GLU A 12 5.40 28.21 3.97
CA GLU A 12 4.39 27.23 3.56
C GLU A 12 4.60 26.82 2.11
N LYS A 13 4.88 27.77 1.20
CA LYS A 13 5.19 27.45 -0.21
C LYS A 13 6.42 26.54 -0.32
N GLU A 14 7.49 26.84 0.39
CA GLU A 14 8.71 26.01 0.41
C GLU A 14 8.41 24.59 0.91
N SER A 15 7.63 24.46 1.99
CA SER A 15 7.19 23.15 2.48
C SER A 15 6.36 22.38 1.45
N TRP A 16 5.47 23.07 0.71
CA TRP A 16 4.69 22.45 -0.36
C TRP A 16 5.57 21.99 -1.53
N THR A 17 6.55 22.79 -1.93
CA THR A 17 7.49 22.43 -3.00
C THR A 17 8.32 21.21 -2.62
N ILE A 18 8.83 21.14 -1.38
CA ILE A 18 9.57 19.96 -0.89
C ILE A 18 8.68 18.72 -0.91
N ASP A 19 7.41 18.83 -0.49
CA ASP A 19 6.47 17.71 -0.54
C ASP A 19 6.19 17.23 -1.96
N GLN A 20 6.00 18.16 -2.89
CA GLN A 20 5.79 17.87 -4.31
C GLN A 20 6.98 17.13 -4.92
N ILE A 21 8.21 17.61 -4.68
CA ILE A 21 9.44 16.96 -5.16
C ILE A 21 9.56 15.56 -4.58
N THR A 22 9.44 15.42 -3.26
CA THR A 22 9.58 14.12 -2.58
C THR A 22 8.52 13.12 -3.07
N LYS A 23 7.27 13.56 -3.27
CA LYS A 23 6.21 12.71 -3.83
C LYS A 23 6.54 12.28 -5.27
N SER A 24 7.04 13.20 -6.08
CA SER A 24 7.36 12.95 -7.49
C SER A 24 8.50 11.94 -7.62
N GLU A 25 9.56 12.10 -6.83
CA GLU A 25 10.67 11.15 -6.73
C GLU A 25 10.19 9.77 -6.26
N PHE A 26 9.32 9.71 -5.25
CA PHE A 26 8.74 8.46 -4.77
C PHE A 26 7.98 7.72 -5.87
N PHE A 27 7.11 8.41 -6.61
CA PHE A 27 6.33 7.81 -7.70
C PHE A 27 7.26 7.31 -8.83
N HIS A 28 8.26 8.12 -9.19
CA HIS A 28 9.25 7.76 -10.18
C HIS A 28 10.05 6.50 -9.76
N GLN A 29 10.44 6.40 -8.49
CA GLN A 29 11.12 5.22 -7.96
C GLN A 29 10.23 3.97 -8.01
N LYS A 30 8.93 4.08 -7.71
CA LYS A 30 8.00 2.93 -7.76
C LYS A 30 7.85 2.31 -9.15
N LEU A 31 7.99 3.10 -10.22
CA LEU A 31 8.02 2.58 -11.59
C LEU A 31 9.07 1.47 -11.76
N HIS A 32 10.28 1.74 -11.25
CA HIS A 32 11.42 0.82 -11.33
C HIS A 32 11.37 -0.29 -10.29
N GLU A 33 11.01 0.03 -9.04
CA GLU A 33 10.92 -0.98 -7.97
C GLU A 33 9.91 -2.08 -8.26
N TRP A 34 8.81 -1.75 -8.94
CA TRP A 34 7.79 -2.71 -9.33
C TRP A 34 8.05 -3.37 -10.68
N GLY A 35 9.14 -3.01 -11.37
CA GLY A 35 9.51 -3.59 -12.65
C GLY A 35 8.46 -3.39 -13.75
N LEU A 36 7.73 -2.27 -13.76
CA LEU A 36 6.55 -2.12 -14.61
C LEU A 36 6.88 -2.18 -16.10
N LEU A 37 8.04 -1.64 -16.51
CA LEU A 37 8.48 -1.67 -17.90
C LEU A 37 9.09 -3.03 -18.24
N GLU A 38 9.91 -3.57 -17.34
CA GLU A 38 10.59 -4.85 -17.47
C GLU A 38 9.59 -5.98 -17.68
N ILE A 39 8.54 -6.04 -16.84
CA ILE A 39 7.46 -7.02 -16.97
C ILE A 39 6.69 -6.83 -18.28
N ALA A 40 6.49 -5.59 -18.74
CA ALA A 40 5.80 -5.33 -20.01
C ALA A 40 6.61 -5.87 -21.20
N TYR A 41 7.90 -5.56 -21.26
CA TYR A 41 8.80 -6.07 -22.30
C TYR A 41 8.95 -7.59 -22.25
N GLU A 42 9.02 -8.17 -21.06
CA GLU A 42 8.99 -9.63 -20.90
C GLU A 42 7.75 -10.22 -21.56
N LEU A 43 6.55 -9.69 -21.26
CA LEU A 43 5.30 -10.21 -21.84
C LEU A 43 5.24 -10.05 -23.36
N GLU A 44 5.76 -8.95 -23.91
CA GLU A 44 5.81 -8.74 -25.36
C GLU A 44 6.69 -9.76 -26.09
N SER A 45 7.74 -10.23 -25.41
CA SER A 45 8.66 -11.26 -25.91
C SER A 45 8.08 -12.69 -25.86
N ILE A 46 7.03 -12.92 -25.08
CA ILE A 46 6.37 -14.22 -25.01
C ILE A 46 5.60 -14.47 -26.30
N LYS A 47 5.81 -15.66 -26.87
CA LYS A 47 5.02 -16.18 -27.99
C LYS A 47 3.66 -16.69 -27.49
N GLY A 48 2.81 -15.77 -27.08
CA GLY A 48 1.51 -16.07 -26.49
C GLY A 48 0.59 -16.86 -27.43
N GLU A 49 0.81 -16.77 -28.74
CA GLU A 49 0.13 -17.52 -29.79
C GLU A 49 0.39 -19.04 -29.73
N GLU A 50 1.46 -19.49 -29.07
CA GLU A 50 1.77 -20.92 -28.89
C GLU A 50 0.98 -21.56 -27.74
N PHE A 51 0.30 -20.76 -26.90
CA PHE A 51 -0.52 -21.28 -25.79
C PHE A 51 -1.91 -21.73 -26.25
N LYS A 52 -2.49 -22.68 -25.52
CA LYS A 52 -3.89 -23.09 -25.69
C LYS A 52 -4.82 -22.10 -24.98
N TRP A 53 -5.43 -21.20 -25.76
CA TRP A 53 -6.43 -20.25 -25.27
C TRP A 53 -7.84 -20.85 -25.27
N ASP A 54 -8.16 -21.63 -24.24
CA ASP A 54 -9.56 -22.04 -24.01
C ASP A 54 -10.32 -20.89 -23.34
N LEU A 55 -11.05 -20.12 -24.17
CA LEU A 55 -11.70 -18.89 -23.71
C LEU A 55 -12.69 -19.14 -22.57
N ASN A 56 -13.42 -20.26 -22.62
CA ASN A 56 -14.39 -20.62 -21.59
C ASN A 56 -13.68 -20.99 -20.29
N GLU A 57 -12.66 -21.84 -20.35
CA GLU A 57 -11.91 -22.24 -19.15
C GLU A 57 -11.15 -21.06 -18.52
N LEU A 58 -10.76 -20.06 -19.32
CA LEU A 58 -10.03 -18.86 -18.88
C LEU A 58 -10.93 -17.67 -18.56
N ASN A 59 -12.27 -17.82 -18.61
CA ASN A 59 -13.25 -16.73 -18.45
C ASN A 59 -12.97 -15.51 -19.34
N ILE A 60 -12.52 -15.74 -20.57
CA ILE A 60 -12.37 -14.72 -21.60
C ILE A 60 -13.63 -14.77 -22.46
N SER A 61 -14.32 -13.65 -22.59
CA SER A 61 -15.48 -13.60 -23.49
C SER A 61 -15.04 -13.60 -24.96
N GLN A 62 -15.83 -14.24 -25.82
CA GLN A 62 -15.61 -14.22 -27.27
C GLN A 62 -15.57 -12.78 -27.81
N LYS A 63 -16.48 -11.91 -27.33
CA LYS A 63 -16.56 -10.51 -27.75
C LYS A 63 -15.28 -9.74 -27.41
N ALA A 64 -14.73 -9.89 -26.21
CA ALA A 64 -13.49 -9.22 -25.84
C ALA A 64 -12.30 -9.78 -26.61
N TRP A 65 -12.24 -11.11 -26.76
CA TRP A 65 -11.21 -11.78 -27.56
C TRP A 65 -11.19 -11.27 -29.00
N ASP A 66 -12.35 -11.24 -29.66
CA ASP A 66 -12.49 -10.80 -31.05
C ASP A 66 -12.04 -9.35 -31.23
N LYS A 67 -12.39 -8.44 -30.31
CA LYS A 67 -11.92 -7.05 -30.36
C LYS A 67 -10.40 -6.96 -30.31
N VAL A 68 -9.77 -7.73 -29.42
CA VAL A 68 -8.31 -7.76 -29.24
C VAL A 68 -7.61 -8.29 -30.49
N ILE A 69 -8.04 -9.45 -31.01
CA ILE A 69 -7.39 -10.07 -32.16
C ILE A 69 -7.62 -9.28 -33.46
N HIS A 70 -8.80 -8.71 -33.69
CA HIS A 70 -9.10 -7.94 -34.90
C HIS A 70 -8.28 -6.65 -34.99
N ARG A 71 -7.81 -6.13 -33.84
CA ARG A 71 -6.89 -4.99 -33.76
C ARG A 71 -5.42 -5.40 -33.85
N GLY A 72 -5.11 -6.69 -34.07
CA GLY A 72 -3.75 -7.20 -34.15
C GLY A 72 -3.00 -7.17 -32.82
N ILE A 73 -3.73 -7.08 -31.70
CA ILE A 73 -3.13 -7.02 -30.37
C ILE A 73 -2.86 -8.44 -29.90
N LYS A 74 -1.61 -8.73 -29.50
CA LYS A 74 -1.25 -10.04 -28.95
C LYS A 74 -2.09 -10.35 -27.70
N PRO A 75 -2.80 -11.50 -27.64
CA PRO A 75 -3.65 -11.82 -26.49
C PRO A 75 -2.93 -11.80 -25.15
N VAL A 76 -1.65 -12.22 -25.10
CA VAL A 76 -0.84 -12.23 -23.87
C VAL A 76 -0.61 -10.82 -23.28
N ARG A 77 -0.73 -9.75 -24.09
CA ARG A 77 -0.67 -8.36 -23.58
C ARG A 77 -1.94 -7.94 -22.84
N VAL A 78 -3.02 -8.71 -22.98
CA VAL A 78 -4.35 -8.34 -22.51
C VAL A 78 -4.90 -9.35 -21.52
N PHE A 79 -4.89 -10.62 -21.88
CA PHE A 79 -5.41 -11.70 -21.06
C PHE A 79 -4.29 -12.44 -20.34
N SER A 80 -4.56 -12.78 -19.08
CA SER A 80 -3.70 -13.58 -18.23
C SER A 80 -3.81 -15.06 -18.61
N HIS A 81 -2.67 -15.74 -18.69
CA HIS A 81 -2.60 -17.17 -18.93
C HIS A 81 -1.83 -17.87 -17.79
N PRO A 82 -2.27 -19.05 -17.30
CA PRO A 82 -1.63 -19.74 -16.18
C PRO A 82 -0.14 -20.01 -16.40
N GLU A 83 0.24 -20.48 -17.59
CA GLU A 83 1.66 -20.71 -17.94
C GLU A 83 2.51 -19.44 -17.89
N VAL A 84 1.93 -18.29 -18.22
CA VAL A 84 2.62 -17.00 -18.16
C VAL A 84 2.89 -16.61 -16.71
N LEU A 85 1.91 -16.80 -15.83
CA LEU A 85 2.03 -16.53 -14.40
C LEU A 85 3.03 -17.48 -13.73
N LYS A 86 3.00 -18.78 -14.07
CA LYS A 86 3.96 -19.76 -13.56
C LYS A 86 5.39 -19.47 -14.00
N GLY A 87 5.59 -19.01 -15.24
CA GLY A 87 6.91 -18.67 -15.76
C GLY A 87 7.60 -17.51 -15.04
N ASN A 88 6.84 -16.53 -14.56
CA ASN A 88 7.33 -15.48 -13.66
C ASN A 88 6.16 -14.94 -12.82
N PRO A 89 6.10 -15.27 -11.51
CA PRO A 89 4.98 -14.89 -10.65
C PRO A 89 4.73 -13.38 -10.57
N LYS A 90 5.76 -12.55 -10.78
CA LYS A 90 5.63 -11.09 -10.76
C LYS A 90 4.74 -10.55 -11.86
N ARG A 91 4.55 -11.29 -12.96
CA ARG A 91 3.66 -10.92 -14.08
C ARG A 91 2.21 -10.78 -13.67
N VAL A 92 1.80 -11.36 -12.53
CA VAL A 92 0.46 -11.13 -11.98
C VAL A 92 0.18 -9.64 -11.74
N SER A 93 1.21 -8.84 -11.40
CA SER A 93 1.07 -7.39 -11.21
C SER A 93 0.61 -6.69 -12.49
N TYR A 94 1.11 -7.12 -13.66
CA TYR A 94 0.72 -6.57 -14.96
C TYR A 94 -0.78 -6.75 -15.20
N TYR A 95 -1.26 -7.98 -15.12
CA TYR A 95 -2.67 -8.29 -15.39
C TYR A 95 -3.60 -7.75 -14.33
N ARG A 96 -3.16 -7.72 -13.06
CA ARG A 96 -3.93 -7.10 -11.97
C ARG A 96 -4.11 -5.60 -12.22
N MET A 97 -3.02 -4.90 -12.56
CA MET A 97 -3.08 -3.47 -12.86
C MET A 97 -3.90 -3.19 -14.11
N LEU A 98 -3.83 -4.08 -15.11
CA LEU A 98 -4.68 -3.99 -16.30
C LEU A 98 -6.17 -4.17 -15.98
N ALA A 99 -6.50 -5.10 -15.08
CA ALA A 99 -7.84 -5.26 -14.53
C ALA A 99 -8.25 -4.12 -13.56
N MET A 100 -7.37 -3.16 -13.31
CA MET A 100 -7.57 -2.01 -12.42
C MET A 100 -7.98 -2.36 -10.98
N VAL A 101 -7.57 -3.55 -10.49
CA VAL A 101 -7.87 -3.99 -9.11
C VAL A 101 -6.67 -3.87 -8.19
N SER A 102 -6.90 -3.59 -6.90
CA SER A 102 -5.83 -3.49 -5.90
C SER A 102 -5.49 -4.85 -5.30
N GLN A 103 -4.25 -5.01 -4.79
CA GLN A 103 -3.84 -6.20 -4.03
C GLN A 103 -4.78 -6.47 -2.83
N LYS A 104 -5.25 -5.43 -2.14
CA LYS A 104 -6.20 -5.54 -1.02
C LYS A 104 -7.56 -6.09 -1.48
N SER A 105 -8.04 -5.67 -2.65
CA SER A 105 -9.28 -6.19 -3.24
C SER A 105 -9.14 -7.67 -3.59
N MET A 106 -8.03 -8.04 -4.23
CA MET A 106 -7.70 -9.43 -4.57
C MET A 106 -7.70 -10.34 -3.32
N SER A 107 -7.08 -9.90 -2.22
CA SER A 107 -7.11 -10.66 -0.96
C SER A 107 -8.52 -10.85 -0.38
N LYS A 108 -9.42 -9.86 -0.54
CA LYS A 108 -10.80 -9.96 -0.03
C LYS A 108 -11.65 -10.97 -0.78
N VAL A 109 -11.32 -11.25 -2.04
CA VAL A 109 -11.98 -12.30 -2.85
C VAL A 109 -11.27 -13.64 -2.76
N GLY A 110 -10.33 -13.81 -1.82
CA GLY A 110 -9.62 -15.07 -1.60
C GLY A 110 -8.45 -15.33 -2.54
N LEU A 111 -8.01 -14.33 -3.31
CA LEU A 111 -6.94 -14.46 -4.31
C LEU A 111 -5.74 -13.54 -3.99
N PRO A 112 -5.05 -13.72 -2.85
CA PRO A 112 -3.97 -12.81 -2.47
C PRO A 112 -2.78 -12.89 -3.42
N VAL A 113 -2.37 -11.74 -3.98
CA VAL A 113 -1.29 -11.67 -5.00
C VAL A 113 0.05 -11.13 -4.48
N HIS A 114 0.06 -10.49 -3.30
CA HIS A 114 1.20 -9.71 -2.80
C HIS A 114 2.52 -10.48 -2.77
N ASP A 115 2.51 -11.72 -2.29
CA ASP A 115 3.72 -12.54 -2.21
C ASP A 115 4.27 -12.96 -3.59
N TYR A 116 3.40 -13.06 -4.60
CA TYR A 116 3.81 -13.37 -5.98
C TYR A 116 4.40 -12.13 -6.65
N GLU A 117 3.80 -10.96 -6.45
CA GLU A 117 4.31 -9.68 -6.96
C GLU A 117 5.69 -9.34 -6.37
N ASP A 118 5.92 -9.64 -5.09
CA ASP A 118 7.23 -9.51 -4.44
C ASP A 118 8.25 -10.59 -4.87
N GLY A 119 7.81 -11.62 -5.59
CA GLY A 119 8.63 -12.78 -5.97
C GLY A 119 8.99 -13.72 -4.80
N ARG A 120 8.23 -13.67 -3.70
CA ARG A 120 8.40 -14.58 -2.55
C ARG A 120 7.71 -15.93 -2.72
N LYS A 121 6.75 -16.02 -3.65
CA LYS A 121 6.02 -17.26 -3.97
C LYS A 121 5.98 -17.51 -5.47
N SER A 122 5.90 -18.79 -5.81
CA SER A 122 5.59 -19.28 -7.16
C SER A 122 4.17 -19.83 -7.18
N PHE A 123 3.51 -19.72 -8.33
CA PHE A 123 2.16 -20.25 -8.51
C PHE A 123 2.18 -21.78 -8.63
N ASP A 124 1.23 -22.43 -7.97
CA ASP A 124 0.75 -23.76 -8.36
C ASP A 124 -0.28 -23.63 -9.50
N ASP A 125 -0.66 -24.77 -10.08
CA ASP A 125 -1.56 -24.79 -11.24
C ASP A 125 -2.95 -24.24 -10.90
N ASP A 126 -3.53 -24.65 -9.77
CA ASP A 126 -4.88 -24.25 -9.37
C ASP A 126 -4.97 -22.73 -9.13
N MET A 127 -4.01 -22.17 -8.39
CA MET A 127 -3.97 -20.73 -8.12
C MET A 127 -3.69 -19.91 -9.37
N ALA A 128 -2.81 -20.38 -10.26
CA ALA A 128 -2.55 -19.71 -11.54
C ALA A 128 -3.84 -19.63 -12.38
N VAL A 129 -4.57 -20.74 -12.47
CA VAL A 129 -5.85 -20.83 -13.20
C VAL A 129 -6.89 -19.90 -12.58
N GLU A 130 -7.11 -19.97 -11.27
CA GLU A 130 -8.14 -19.16 -10.60
C GLU A 130 -7.86 -17.66 -10.70
N ILE A 131 -6.60 -17.23 -10.56
CA ILE A 131 -6.23 -15.83 -10.74
C ILE A 131 -6.37 -15.40 -12.21
N SER A 132 -5.92 -16.21 -13.16
CA SER A 132 -6.11 -15.90 -14.59
C SER A 132 -7.58 -15.73 -14.93
N LYS A 133 -8.45 -16.66 -14.50
CA LYS A 133 -9.90 -16.59 -14.69
C LYS A 133 -10.52 -15.36 -14.07
N HIS A 134 -10.11 -15.00 -12.85
CA HIS A 134 -10.65 -13.84 -12.15
C HIS A 134 -10.30 -12.54 -12.88
N LEU A 135 -9.03 -12.36 -13.23
CA LEU A 135 -8.54 -11.16 -13.91
C LEU A 135 -9.11 -11.04 -15.32
N ASN A 136 -9.12 -12.15 -16.08
CA ASN A 136 -9.67 -12.18 -17.44
C ASN A 136 -11.14 -11.80 -17.49
N ARG A 137 -11.95 -12.28 -16.53
CA ARG A 137 -13.35 -11.90 -16.43
C ARG A 137 -13.51 -10.38 -16.34
N ILE A 138 -12.72 -9.72 -15.49
CA ILE A 138 -12.79 -8.27 -15.31
C ILE A 138 -12.31 -7.55 -16.57
N ILE A 139 -11.18 -7.97 -17.14
CA ILE A 139 -10.60 -7.39 -18.35
C ILE A 139 -11.56 -7.52 -19.54
N SER A 140 -12.22 -8.66 -19.71
CA SER A 140 -13.26 -8.86 -20.72
C SER A 140 -14.42 -7.88 -20.56
N ILE A 141 -14.92 -7.70 -19.34
CA ILE A 141 -16.01 -6.73 -19.07
C ILE A 141 -15.59 -5.30 -19.45
N LEU A 142 -14.36 -4.90 -19.11
CA LEU A 142 -13.84 -3.56 -19.43
C LEU A 142 -13.74 -3.35 -20.95
N ILE A 143 -13.14 -4.30 -21.68
CA ILE A 143 -13.00 -4.25 -23.15
C ILE A 143 -14.37 -4.26 -23.86
N GLU A 144 -15.36 -4.93 -23.29
CA GLU A 144 -16.68 -4.99 -23.88
C GLU A 144 -17.47 -3.69 -23.77
N HIS A 145 -17.16 -2.86 -22.76
CA HIS A 145 -17.81 -1.59 -22.50
C HIS A 145 -17.50 -0.54 -23.57
N ASP A 146 -16.27 -0.54 -24.09
CA ASP A 146 -15.82 0.45 -25.08
C ASP A 146 -16.08 -0.05 -26.50
N GLU A 147 -16.63 0.75 -27.41
CA GLU A 147 -16.94 0.30 -28.78
C GLU A 147 -15.67 -0.12 -29.54
N ASP A 148 -14.62 0.69 -29.42
CA ASP A 148 -13.30 0.50 -29.98
C ASP A 148 -12.24 0.40 -28.88
N ILE A 149 -11.11 -0.25 -29.18
CA ILE A 149 -9.95 -0.35 -28.30
C ILE A 149 -8.66 0.04 -29.02
N ASP A 150 -7.77 0.76 -28.33
CA ASP A 150 -6.40 1.09 -28.76
C ASP A 150 -5.39 0.37 -27.85
N ALA A 151 -4.36 -0.23 -28.45
CA ALA A 151 -3.35 -0.97 -27.70
C ALA A 151 -2.65 -0.14 -26.61
N ARG A 152 -2.57 1.19 -26.77
CA ARG A 152 -2.00 2.12 -25.80
C ARG A 152 -2.90 2.32 -24.58
N GLU A 153 -4.20 2.07 -24.69
CA GLU A 153 -5.12 2.19 -23.56
C GLU A 153 -4.76 1.22 -22.45
N PHE A 154 -4.26 0.03 -22.79
CA PHE A 154 -3.83 -0.96 -21.80
C PHE A 154 -2.62 -0.47 -20.98
N ASP A 155 -1.69 0.26 -21.59
CA ASP A 155 -0.59 0.90 -20.87
C ASP A 155 -1.09 2.04 -19.97
N LEU A 156 -2.10 2.80 -20.42
CA LEU A 156 -2.73 3.85 -19.62
C LEU A 156 -3.52 3.29 -18.44
N TRP A 157 -4.30 2.22 -18.62
CA TRP A 157 -5.02 1.53 -17.55
C TRP A 157 -4.06 1.05 -16.47
N ARG A 158 -2.96 0.42 -16.90
CA ARG A 158 -1.88 0.02 -15.99
C ARG A 158 -1.25 1.22 -15.29
N GLY A 159 -0.98 2.31 -16.00
CA GLY A 159 -0.46 3.55 -15.44
C GLY A 159 -1.38 4.16 -14.38
N MET A 160 -2.69 4.16 -14.62
CA MET A 160 -3.71 4.62 -13.66
C MET A 160 -3.71 3.75 -12.39
N ALA A 161 -3.71 2.43 -12.56
CA ALA A 161 -3.67 1.50 -11.43
C ALA A 161 -2.36 1.63 -10.62
N ALA A 162 -1.22 1.74 -11.31
CA ALA A 162 0.08 1.97 -10.69
C ALA A 162 0.13 3.30 -9.93
N GLY A 163 -0.40 4.38 -10.51
CA GLY A 163 -0.49 5.69 -9.87
C GLY A 163 -1.35 5.66 -8.60
N SER A 164 -2.48 4.96 -8.63
CA SER A 164 -3.33 4.74 -7.44
C SER A 164 -2.60 3.95 -6.35
N GLN A 165 -1.88 2.89 -6.73
CA GLN A 165 -1.06 2.11 -5.78
C GLN A 165 0.09 2.95 -5.19
N ALA A 166 0.77 3.76 -6.01
CA ALA A 166 1.85 4.63 -5.57
C ALA A 166 1.34 5.70 -4.61
N GLN A 167 0.16 6.26 -4.89
CA GLN A 167 -0.52 7.19 -3.98
C GLN A 167 -0.81 6.53 -2.63
N GLY A 168 -1.35 5.30 -2.61
CA GLY A 168 -1.58 4.57 -1.37
C GLY A 168 -0.29 4.30 -0.59
N SER A 169 0.77 3.87 -1.28
CA SER A 169 2.08 3.60 -0.67
C SER A 169 2.75 4.86 -0.12
N TRP A 170 2.59 5.99 -0.82
CA TRP A 170 3.09 7.30 -0.38
C TRP A 170 2.42 7.77 0.91
N GLN A 171 1.10 7.62 1.01
CA GLN A 171 0.35 7.98 2.23
C GLN A 171 0.79 7.14 3.44
N ASN A 172 1.02 5.84 3.24
CA ASN A 172 1.56 4.97 4.29
C ASN A 172 2.98 5.43 4.71
N THR A 173 3.87 5.64 3.75
CA THR A 173 5.26 6.06 4.00
C THR A 173 5.34 7.40 4.76
N LYS A 174 4.47 8.36 4.39
CA LYS A 174 4.33 9.63 5.11
C LYS A 174 3.88 9.45 6.57
N GLY A 175 2.95 8.54 6.81
CA GLY A 175 2.51 8.17 8.16
C GLY A 175 3.66 7.59 8.98
N ASP A 176 4.32 6.58 8.42
CA ASP A 176 5.40 5.82 9.07
C ASP A 176 6.58 6.72 9.46
N ARG A 177 6.97 7.67 8.59
CA ARG A 177 8.14 8.54 8.86
C ARG A 177 7.96 9.40 10.11
N ALA A 178 6.76 9.94 10.36
CA ALA A 178 6.50 10.75 11.56
C ALA A 178 6.53 9.88 12.83
N GLU A 179 5.95 8.69 12.74
CA GLU A 179 5.94 7.71 13.83
C GLU A 179 7.37 7.28 14.21
N VAL A 180 8.20 6.94 13.22
CA VAL A 180 9.60 6.54 13.42
C VAL A 180 10.39 7.64 14.13
N VAL A 181 10.34 8.88 13.62
CA VAL A 181 11.09 10.00 14.20
C VAL A 181 10.72 10.25 15.67
N ILE A 182 9.42 10.21 16.00
CA ILE A 182 8.98 10.43 17.38
C ILE A 182 9.38 9.27 18.30
N LYS A 183 9.27 8.02 17.83
CA LYS A 183 9.74 6.84 18.57
C LYS A 183 11.24 6.92 18.87
N GLU A 184 12.04 7.29 17.89
CA GLU A 184 13.49 7.48 18.05
C GLU A 184 13.83 8.62 19.02
N LEU A 185 13.12 9.74 18.96
CA LEU A 185 13.32 10.87 19.88
C LEU A 185 13.04 10.48 21.34
N ILE A 186 11.94 9.76 21.58
CA ILE A 186 11.58 9.27 22.92
C ILE A 186 12.62 8.27 23.40
N GLU A 187 13.01 7.31 22.55
CA GLU A 187 14.04 6.34 22.89
C GLU A 187 15.36 7.03 23.27
N ARG A 188 15.83 7.95 22.42
CA ARG A 188 17.08 8.70 22.64
C ARG A 188 17.02 9.42 23.99
N ARG A 189 15.92 10.11 24.29
CA ARG A 189 15.76 10.84 25.56
C ARG A 189 15.76 9.93 26.78
N VAL A 190 15.16 8.75 26.70
CA VAL A 190 15.14 7.76 27.81
C VAL A 190 16.55 7.21 28.05
N ARG A 191 17.34 6.99 26.99
CA ARG A 191 18.74 6.57 27.07
C ARG A 191 19.67 7.66 27.60
N GLU A 192 19.55 8.89 27.10
CA GLU A 192 20.33 10.06 27.57
C GLU A 192 20.17 10.27 29.08
N ARG A 193 18.93 10.09 29.60
CA ARG A 193 18.64 10.17 31.03
C ARG A 193 19.05 8.93 31.83
N ARG A 194 19.68 7.95 31.19
CA ARG A 194 20.15 6.68 31.79
C ARG A 194 19.03 5.98 32.56
N LEU A 195 17.82 5.96 32.00
CA LEU A 195 16.64 5.36 32.65
C LEU A 195 16.46 3.88 32.34
N VAL A 196 17.11 3.36 31.29
CA VAL A 196 16.99 1.97 30.84
C VAL A 196 17.87 1.06 31.71
N ILE A 197 17.29 -0.03 32.21
CA ILE A 197 18.02 -1.13 32.86
C ILE A 197 18.29 -2.25 31.85
N LYS A 198 17.28 -2.59 31.05
CA LYS A 198 17.34 -3.74 30.13
C LYS A 198 16.55 -3.46 28.86
N GLU A 199 17.01 -4.06 27.78
CA GLU A 199 16.41 -3.95 26.47
C GLU A 199 16.19 -5.34 25.88
N THR A 200 15.01 -5.54 25.30
CA THR A 200 14.63 -6.80 24.67
C THR A 200 13.95 -6.51 23.35
N THR A 201 14.45 -7.15 22.28
CA THR A 201 13.87 -7.02 20.94
C THR A 201 13.18 -8.33 20.58
N HIS A 202 11.87 -8.29 20.37
CA HIS A 202 11.11 -9.45 19.90
C HIS A 202 10.69 -9.24 18.44
N GLY A 203 11.34 -9.96 17.52
CA GLY A 203 11.09 -9.87 16.08
C GLY A 203 11.52 -8.54 15.46
N ARG A 204 11.04 -8.25 14.23
CA ARG A 204 11.43 -7.05 13.46
C ARG A 204 10.83 -5.73 13.97
N SER A 205 9.92 -5.72 14.95
CA SER A 205 9.09 -4.54 15.22
C SER A 205 8.66 -4.26 16.67
N LYS A 206 8.86 -5.16 17.63
CA LYS A 206 8.50 -4.89 19.04
C LYS A 206 9.74 -4.76 19.93
N LYS A 207 10.07 -3.52 20.25
CA LYS A 207 11.17 -3.15 21.15
C LYS A 207 10.63 -2.87 22.55
N LYS A 208 11.20 -3.52 23.56
CA LYS A 208 10.83 -3.34 24.98
C LYS A 208 12.03 -2.79 25.76
N LEU A 209 11.79 -1.74 26.54
CA LEU A 209 12.78 -1.12 27.43
C LEU A 209 12.26 -1.18 28.87
N GLU A 210 12.98 -1.87 29.75
CA GLU A 210 12.72 -1.90 31.19
C GLU A 210 13.38 -0.68 31.84
N LEU A 211 12.60 0.11 32.59
CA LEU A 211 13.03 1.36 33.20
C LEU A 211 13.34 1.20 34.69
N LYS A 212 14.20 2.08 35.21
CA LYS A 212 14.67 2.08 36.62
C LYS A 212 13.59 2.12 37.69
N ASP A 213 12.40 2.60 37.36
CA ASP A 213 11.28 2.74 38.29
C ASP A 213 10.24 1.62 38.17
N GLY A 214 10.61 0.52 37.51
CA GLY A 214 9.78 -0.67 37.32
C GLY A 214 8.74 -0.52 36.19
N ARG A 215 8.80 0.56 35.39
CA ARG A 215 7.97 0.69 34.18
C ARG A 215 8.60 -0.03 32.99
N ILE A 216 7.77 -0.44 32.05
CA ILE A 216 8.19 -1.05 30.78
C ILE A 216 7.66 -0.18 29.65
N LEU A 217 8.56 0.37 28.84
CA LEU A 217 8.23 1.08 27.61
C LEU A 217 8.23 0.08 26.44
N VAL A 218 7.16 0.06 25.66
CA VAL A 218 6.97 -0.84 24.52
C VAL A 218 6.72 0.01 23.27
N MET A 219 7.56 -0.16 22.26
CA MET A 219 7.31 0.34 20.91
C MET A 219 6.43 -0.68 20.19
N GLY A 220 5.20 -0.29 19.85
CA GLY A 220 4.18 -1.16 19.28
C GLY A 220 3.49 -0.52 18.08
N SER A 221 2.38 -1.11 17.65
CA SER A 221 1.52 -0.59 16.57
C SER A 221 0.12 -0.18 17.06
N GLU A 222 -0.27 -0.60 18.27
CA GLU A 222 -1.54 -0.25 18.93
C GLU A 222 -1.39 -0.45 20.46
N PRO A 223 -1.14 0.61 21.26
CA PRO A 223 -0.75 1.95 20.81
C PRO A 223 0.66 1.95 20.19
N ASP A 224 1.00 3.02 19.47
CA ASP A 224 2.33 3.22 18.88
C ASP A 224 3.43 3.15 19.95
N ILE A 225 3.16 3.75 21.13
CA ILE A 225 4.00 3.60 22.32
C ILE A 225 3.11 3.33 23.54
N GLY A 226 3.40 2.25 24.26
CA GLY A 226 2.77 1.93 25.54
C GLY A 226 3.79 1.94 26.68
N ILE A 227 3.44 2.55 27.81
CA ILE A 227 4.23 2.47 29.05
C ILE A 227 3.39 1.75 30.09
N TYR A 228 3.92 0.64 30.60
CA TYR A 228 3.23 -0.28 31.49
C TYR A 228 3.88 -0.31 32.87
N LYS A 229 3.09 -0.57 33.90
CA LYS A 229 3.57 -0.90 35.25
C LYS A 229 2.65 -1.96 35.82
N ASN A 230 3.22 -3.00 36.44
CA ASN A 230 2.47 -4.14 36.96
C ASN A 230 1.50 -4.75 35.93
N ASN A 231 1.96 -4.87 34.68
CA ASN A 231 1.18 -5.38 33.54
C ASN A 231 -0.07 -4.56 33.15
N ALA A 232 -0.27 -3.36 33.71
CA ALA A 232 -1.33 -2.45 33.33
C ALA A 232 -0.77 -1.23 32.59
N ILE A 233 -1.40 -0.86 31.47
CA ILE A 233 -1.02 0.34 30.71
C ILE A 233 -1.17 1.60 31.56
N GLN A 234 -0.12 2.38 31.70
CA GLN A 234 -0.09 3.66 32.43
C GLN A 234 -0.14 4.85 31.47
N ILE A 235 0.53 4.73 30.33
CA ILE A 235 0.54 5.77 29.29
C ILE A 235 0.38 5.10 27.93
N ALA A 236 -0.50 5.64 27.10
CA ALA A 236 -0.66 5.27 25.70
C ALA A 236 -0.39 6.51 24.85
N VAL A 237 0.52 6.39 23.88
CA VAL A 237 0.83 7.45 22.92
C VAL A 237 0.47 6.94 21.53
N GLU A 238 -0.31 7.74 20.83
CA GLU A 238 -0.62 7.54 19.41
C GLU A 238 -0.03 8.70 18.60
N ILE A 239 0.62 8.36 17.50
CA ILE A 239 1.31 9.27 16.60
C ILE A 239 0.64 9.17 15.23
N LYS A 240 0.20 10.31 14.68
CA LYS A 240 -0.36 10.35 13.32
C LYS A 240 0.38 11.39 12.49
N GLY A 241 1.11 10.88 11.49
CA GLY A 241 1.77 11.68 10.46
C GLY A 241 0.87 11.96 9.27
N GLY A 242 1.11 13.11 8.63
CA GLY A 242 0.62 13.42 7.30
C GLY A 242 -0.14 14.74 7.19
N ILE A 243 0.19 15.50 6.15
CA ILE A 243 -0.27 16.87 5.91
C ILE A 243 -1.62 16.97 5.19
N ASP A 244 -2.16 15.86 4.68
CA ASP A 244 -3.38 15.86 3.86
C ASP A 244 -4.65 16.06 4.71
N PRO A 245 -5.40 17.17 4.54
CA PRO A 245 -6.62 17.47 5.30
C PRO A 245 -7.75 16.45 5.10
N ALA A 246 -7.86 15.82 3.92
CA ALA A 246 -8.98 14.94 3.58
C ALA A 246 -9.01 13.64 4.39
N GLY A 247 -7.83 13.14 4.79
CA GLY A 247 -7.68 11.91 5.58
C GLY A 247 -7.50 12.14 7.09
N VAL A 248 -7.66 13.37 7.58
CA VAL A 248 -7.39 13.70 8.99
C VAL A 248 -8.41 13.07 9.92
N LEU A 249 -9.70 13.19 9.61
CA LEU A 249 -10.78 12.70 10.47
C LEU A 249 -10.73 11.18 10.64
N GLU A 250 -10.42 10.44 9.57
CA GLU A 250 -10.27 8.98 9.64
C GLU A 250 -9.09 8.58 10.53
N ARG A 251 -7.92 9.22 10.33
CA ARG A 251 -6.72 8.98 11.15
C ARG A 251 -6.95 9.35 12.61
N PHE A 252 -7.66 10.46 12.86
CA PHE A 252 -8.05 10.88 14.19
C PHE A 252 -8.99 9.89 14.87
N GLY A 253 -9.99 9.38 14.13
CA GLY A 253 -10.92 8.36 14.62
C GLY A 253 -10.21 7.06 15.01
N ALA A 254 -9.28 6.59 14.17
CA ALA A 254 -8.45 5.42 14.45
C ALA A 254 -7.60 5.63 15.72
N ALA A 255 -6.96 6.80 15.84
CA ALA A 255 -6.15 7.16 17.01
C ALA A 255 -6.98 7.18 18.30
N LEU A 256 -8.16 7.82 18.28
CA LEU A 256 -9.05 7.85 19.43
C LEU A 256 -9.54 6.45 19.83
N LYS A 257 -9.77 5.56 18.87
CA LYS A 257 -10.16 4.17 19.16
C LYS A 257 -9.05 3.43 19.92
N SER A 258 -7.80 3.55 19.47
CA SER A 258 -6.62 3.00 20.15
C SER A 258 -6.49 3.53 21.58
N LEU A 259 -6.53 4.86 21.75
CA LEU A 259 -6.43 5.50 23.07
C LEU A 259 -7.61 5.16 24.00
N ARG A 260 -8.83 5.02 23.46
CA ARG A 260 -10.00 4.60 24.23
C ARG A 260 -9.85 3.17 24.73
N ARG A 261 -9.26 2.27 23.95
CA ARG A 261 -8.96 0.89 24.38
C ARG A 261 -7.98 0.88 25.56
N ALA A 262 -6.94 1.72 25.51
CA ALA A 262 -6.02 1.87 26.65
C ALA A 262 -6.73 2.38 27.93
N LYS A 263 -7.68 3.31 27.79
CA LYS A 263 -8.54 3.77 28.89
C LYS A 263 -9.51 2.71 29.40
N GLN A 264 -9.97 1.80 28.56
CA GLN A 264 -10.80 0.67 28.98
C GLN A 264 -9.98 -0.37 29.76
N GLU A 265 -8.74 -0.62 29.35
CA GLU A 265 -7.81 -1.51 30.06
C GLU A 265 -7.38 -0.93 31.42
N ASN A 266 -7.07 0.37 31.47
CA ASN A 266 -6.83 1.10 32.71
C ASN A 266 -7.40 2.52 32.63
N SER A 267 -8.47 2.78 33.39
CA SER A 267 -9.18 4.07 33.40
C SER A 267 -8.31 5.24 33.84
N LYS A 268 -7.25 4.97 34.62
CA LYS A 268 -6.28 5.96 35.10
C LYS A 268 -5.12 6.22 34.12
N SER A 269 -5.05 5.50 33.01
CA SER A 269 -3.98 5.69 32.02
C SER A 269 -3.99 7.11 31.43
N ILE A 270 -2.82 7.67 31.16
CA ILE A 270 -2.67 8.93 30.44
C ILE A 270 -2.63 8.63 28.95
N THR A 271 -3.49 9.29 28.17
CA THR A 271 -3.53 9.14 26.71
C THR A 271 -2.94 10.39 26.06
N ILE A 272 -2.00 10.21 25.14
CA ILE A 272 -1.33 11.30 24.43
C ILE A 272 -1.54 11.07 22.94
N LEU A 273 -2.00 12.10 22.24
CA LEU A 273 -2.10 12.12 20.79
C LEU A 273 -1.12 13.15 20.24
N ILE A 274 -0.24 12.73 19.33
CA ILE A 274 0.70 13.61 18.64
C ILE A 274 0.29 13.68 17.17
N MET A 275 0.01 14.89 16.70
CA MET A 275 -0.40 15.19 15.33
C MET A 275 0.38 16.38 14.78
N GLN A 276 0.65 16.39 13.47
CA GLN A 276 1.22 17.57 12.81
C GLN A 276 0.17 18.69 12.70
N ALA A 277 0.59 19.93 12.98
CA ALA A 277 -0.30 21.09 13.01
C ALA A 277 -0.97 21.40 11.66
N VAL A 278 -0.28 21.12 10.55
CA VAL A 278 -0.81 21.31 9.17
C VAL A 278 -2.02 20.42 8.90
N SER A 279 -2.22 19.37 9.71
CA SER A 279 -3.37 18.47 9.62
C SER A 279 -4.61 19.01 10.35
N LEU A 280 -4.53 20.10 11.12
CA LEU A 280 -5.63 20.59 11.99
C LEU A 280 -6.21 21.95 11.55
N THR A 281 -5.70 22.50 10.45
CA THR A 281 -6.11 23.80 9.86
C THR A 281 -6.70 23.60 8.48
#